data_AF-W7TJN5-F1
#
_entry.id   AF-W7TJN5-F1
#
_cell.length_a   1.000
_cell.length_b   1.000
_cell.length_c   1.000
_cell.angle_alpha   90.00
_cell.angle_beta   90.00
_cell.angle_gamma   90.00
#
_symmetry.space_group_name_H-M   'P 1'
#
loop_
_entity.id
_entity.type
_entity.pdbx_description
1 polymer ?
#
loop_
_entity_poly.entity_id
_entity_poly.type
_entity_poly.pdbx_seq_one_letter_code
_entity_poly.pdbx_strand_id
1 'polypeptide(L)'
;MMQAPQNCVHVSILAVCSLYRTLPRLTYPLFTNFTDAVTELRRNFVARLKILDPLVESNLIIHLFAISLLLWIWGISLARAHTLTLFSFHPVFMSMGCVLFMTEGILAYRNHACFQFLSPIMRNSARVKLQNIHRGFHILAAVCVVMGMAFIFSNKVKKHRTILPTSIHAALGFLVCALMVLQMIAGLEKLDAQRSGVIGGNGRDGGGVLYRWHGKAGLILYDVAMATVATGLVKSLGFGLITFLMVLHVCLVWFMVHLQMGSKPFRPTEDGGLTDRELIELRREGGCDGGDEKGEKGRGSKGNFVPRKDSGDFTDPI
;
A
#
# COMPACT_ATOMS: atom_id res chain seq x y z
N MET A 1 -18.97 32.57 22.03
CA MET A 1 -18.46 31.37 21.33
C MET A 1 -19.39 31.09 20.15
N MET A 2 -18.95 31.36 18.92
CA MET A 2 -19.73 31.06 17.71
C MET A 2 -19.46 29.60 17.30
N GLN A 3 -20.47 28.74 17.36
CA GLN A 3 -20.44 27.42 16.74
C GLN A 3 -20.58 27.59 15.22
N ALA A 4 -19.54 27.22 14.49
CA ALA A 4 -19.61 27.12 13.04
C ALA A 4 -20.53 25.94 12.64
N PRO A 5 -21.33 26.08 11.56
CA PRO A 5 -22.30 25.07 11.18
C PRO A 5 -21.64 23.83 10.56
N GLN A 6 -21.76 22.68 11.23
CA GLN A 6 -21.27 21.37 10.76
C GLN A 6 -21.97 20.86 9.48
N ASN A 7 -23.05 21.52 9.04
CA ASN A 7 -23.90 21.01 7.96
C ASN A 7 -23.37 21.30 6.54
N CYS A 8 -22.49 22.28 6.34
CA CYS A 8 -22.00 22.61 4.98
C CYS A 8 -20.95 21.62 4.43
N VAL A 9 -20.17 20.97 5.30
CA VAL A 9 -19.14 20.01 4.86
C VAL A 9 -19.77 18.70 4.38
N HIS A 10 -20.86 18.27 5.02
CA HIS A 10 -21.57 17.03 4.66
C HIS A 10 -22.22 17.09 3.27
N VAL A 11 -22.81 18.23 2.89
CA VAL A 11 -23.48 18.39 1.59
C VAL A 11 -22.48 18.38 0.42
N SER A 12 -21.29 18.94 0.62
CA SER A 12 -20.23 18.98 -0.40
C SER A 12 -19.65 17.60 -0.70
N ILE A 13 -19.46 16.77 0.34
CA ILE A 13 -18.98 15.38 0.19
C ILE A 13 -20.04 14.52 -0.50
N LEU A 14 -21.31 14.67 -0.12
CA LEU A 14 -22.40 13.92 -0.74
C LEU A 14 -22.62 14.30 -2.21
N ALA A 15 -22.44 15.57 -2.59
CA ALA A 15 -22.53 16.02 -3.98
C ALA A 15 -21.40 15.45 -4.85
N VAL A 16 -20.16 15.43 -4.34
CA VAL A 16 -19.02 14.80 -5.04
C VAL A 16 -19.22 13.28 -5.16
N CYS A 17 -19.68 12.60 -4.10
CA CYS A 17 -20.03 11.18 -4.14
C CYS A 17 -21.18 10.88 -5.10
N SER A 18 -22.20 11.74 -5.20
CA SER A 18 -23.34 11.58 -6.11
C SER A 18 -22.94 11.76 -7.59
N LEU A 19 -22.09 12.75 -7.88
CA LEU A 19 -21.52 12.96 -9.21
C LEU A 19 -20.65 11.77 -9.64
N TYR A 20 -19.85 11.23 -8.71
CA TYR A 20 -19.01 10.06 -8.95
C TYR A 20 -19.81 8.76 -9.14
N ARG A 21 -20.98 8.64 -8.50
CA ARG A 21 -21.88 7.49 -8.63
C ARG A 21 -22.67 7.48 -9.95
N THR A 22 -22.82 8.63 -10.62
CA THR A 22 -23.53 8.77 -11.91
C THR A 22 -22.62 8.76 -13.14
N LEU A 23 -21.36 9.20 -13.01
CA LEU A 23 -20.30 9.08 -14.03
C LEU A 23 -19.93 7.64 -14.51
N PRO A 24 -20.15 6.52 -13.80
CA PRO A 24 -19.58 5.23 -14.19
C PRO A 24 -20.20 4.59 -15.42
N ARG A 25 -21.42 4.96 -15.85
CA ARG A 25 -22.10 4.14 -16.88
C ARG A 25 -21.53 4.28 -18.30
N LEU A 26 -20.79 5.34 -18.62
CA LEU A 26 -20.15 5.52 -19.94
C LEU A 26 -18.61 5.40 -19.93
N THR A 27 -17.94 5.76 -18.84
CA THR A 27 -16.46 5.80 -18.78
C THR A 27 -15.84 4.57 -18.12
N TYR A 28 -16.62 3.78 -17.39
CA TYR A 28 -16.15 2.58 -16.70
C TYR A 28 -15.48 1.55 -17.63
N PRO A 29 -16.06 1.15 -18.78
CA PRO A 29 -15.42 0.12 -19.62
C PRO A 29 -14.07 0.59 -20.17
N LEU A 30 -13.96 1.87 -20.58
CA LEU A 30 -12.71 2.41 -21.11
C LEU A 30 -11.63 2.49 -20.03
N PHE A 31 -11.98 2.97 -18.84
CA PHE A 31 -11.05 3.03 -17.72
C PHE A 31 -10.59 1.65 -17.27
N THR A 32 -11.52 0.69 -17.11
CA THR A 32 -11.15 -0.68 -16.74
C THR A 32 -10.26 -1.32 -17.79
N ASN A 33 -10.59 -1.16 -19.08
CA ASN A 33 -9.77 -1.68 -20.19
C ASN A 33 -8.35 -1.10 -20.17
N PHE A 34 -8.22 0.20 -19.91
CA PHE A 34 -6.91 0.84 -19.75
C PHE A 34 -6.14 0.26 -18.57
N THR A 35 -6.75 0.18 -17.38
CA THR A 35 -6.07 -0.39 -16.20
C THR A 35 -5.69 -1.85 -16.39
N ASP A 36 -6.49 -2.60 -17.15
CA ASP A 36 -6.27 -4.01 -17.45
C ASP A 36 -5.12 -4.19 -18.43
N ALA A 37 -5.06 -3.39 -19.50
CA ALA A 37 -3.96 -3.40 -20.47
C ALA A 37 -2.61 -3.06 -19.81
N VAL A 38 -2.56 -2.02 -18.96
CA VAL A 38 -1.34 -1.65 -18.22
C VAL A 38 -0.92 -2.77 -17.26
N THR A 39 -1.87 -3.36 -16.55
CA THR A 39 -1.58 -4.46 -15.61
C THR A 39 -1.09 -5.71 -16.35
N GLU A 40 -1.66 -6.01 -17.52
CA GLU A 40 -1.26 -7.16 -18.33
C GLU A 40 0.14 -6.98 -18.92
N LEU A 41 0.45 -5.80 -19.46
CA LEU A 41 1.79 -5.46 -19.93
C LEU A 41 2.82 -5.66 -18.82
N ARG A 42 2.51 -5.19 -17.60
CA ARG A 42 3.35 -5.37 -16.42
C ARG A 42 3.55 -6.84 -16.06
N ARG A 43 2.46 -7.62 -16.00
CA ARG A 43 2.55 -9.05 -15.68
C ARG A 43 3.44 -9.79 -16.67
N ASN A 44 3.29 -9.50 -17.96
CA ASN A 44 4.11 -10.10 -19.01
C ASN A 44 5.58 -9.70 -18.89
N PHE A 45 5.86 -8.45 -18.51
CA PHE A 45 7.22 -8.00 -18.24
C PHE A 45 7.84 -8.74 -17.04
N VAL A 46 7.14 -8.80 -15.91
CA VAL A 46 7.60 -9.50 -14.70
C VAL A 46 7.76 -11.00 -14.93
N ALA A 47 6.83 -11.65 -15.63
CA ALA A 47 6.88 -13.09 -15.91
C ALA A 47 8.06 -13.50 -16.80
N ARG A 48 8.62 -12.57 -17.58
CA ARG A 48 9.84 -12.80 -18.37
C ARG A 48 11.12 -12.72 -17.53
N LEU A 49 11.03 -12.17 -16.31
CA LEU A 49 12.15 -11.91 -15.42
C LEU A 49 12.22 -12.90 -14.24
N LYS A 50 11.66 -14.11 -14.39
CA LYS A 50 11.72 -15.22 -13.41
C LYS A 50 13.14 -15.58 -12.92
N ILE A 51 14.18 -15.15 -13.62
CA ILE A 51 15.56 -15.24 -13.15
C ILE A 51 15.80 -14.50 -11.82
N LEU A 52 14.91 -13.57 -11.45
CA LEU A 52 15.01 -12.77 -10.22
C LEU A 52 14.18 -13.32 -9.05
N ASP A 53 13.61 -14.53 -9.14
CA ASP A 53 12.76 -15.12 -8.10
C ASP A 53 13.35 -15.02 -6.65
N PRO A 54 14.66 -15.24 -6.41
CA PRO A 54 15.24 -15.08 -5.06
C PRO A 54 15.16 -13.64 -4.52
N LEU A 55 15.23 -12.65 -5.42
CA LEU A 55 15.12 -11.24 -5.08
C LEU A 55 13.67 -10.86 -4.76
N VAL A 56 12.72 -11.55 -5.39
CA VAL A 56 11.28 -11.38 -5.17
C VAL A 56 10.85 -11.93 -3.80
N GLU A 57 11.46 -13.03 -3.35
CA GLU A 57 11.16 -13.66 -2.06
C GLU A 57 11.68 -12.86 -0.87
N SER A 58 12.76 -12.07 -1.05
CA SER A 58 13.33 -11.27 0.03
C SER A 58 12.52 -10.00 0.32
N ASN A 59 11.54 -10.15 1.21
CA ASN A 59 10.73 -9.04 1.72
C ASN A 59 11.54 -7.89 2.35
N LEU A 60 12.73 -8.16 2.88
CA LEU A 60 13.57 -7.14 3.54
C LEU A 60 14.23 -6.19 2.54
N ILE A 61 14.68 -6.70 1.39
CA ILE A 61 15.49 -5.93 0.43
C ILE A 61 14.73 -4.71 -0.06
N ILE A 62 13.44 -4.85 -0.38
CA ILE A 62 12.65 -3.71 -0.88
C ILE A 62 12.56 -2.57 0.12
N HIS A 63 12.42 -2.89 1.42
CA HIS A 63 12.36 -1.89 2.48
C HIS A 63 13.70 -1.19 2.61
N LEU A 64 14.82 -1.92 2.56
CA LEU A 64 16.16 -1.33 2.60
C LEU A 64 16.42 -0.41 1.40
N PHE A 65 15.97 -0.78 0.21
CA PHE A 65 16.04 0.08 -0.99
C PHE A 65 15.14 1.32 -0.84
N ALA A 66 13.91 1.18 -0.36
CA ALA A 66 13.01 2.32 -0.13
C ALA A 66 13.57 3.29 0.94
N ILE A 67 14.09 2.75 2.05
CA ILE A 67 14.71 3.53 3.14
C ILE A 67 16.01 4.20 2.66
N SER A 68 16.88 3.49 1.94
CA SER A 68 18.11 4.09 1.42
C SER A 68 17.82 5.20 0.39
N LEU A 69 16.83 5.03 -0.49
CA LEU A 69 16.36 6.09 -1.37
C LEU A 69 15.82 7.29 -0.58
N LEU A 70 15.03 7.05 0.47
CA LEU A 70 14.52 8.09 1.37
C LEU A 70 15.65 8.90 2.01
N LEU A 71 16.60 8.20 2.64
CA LEU A 71 17.76 8.81 3.29
C LEU A 71 18.61 9.60 2.29
N TRP A 72 18.74 9.12 1.05
CA TRP A 72 19.51 9.81 0.04
C TRP A 72 18.84 11.11 -0.42
N ILE A 73 17.52 11.10 -0.63
CA ILE A 73 16.74 12.31 -0.94
C ILE A 73 16.84 13.30 0.21
N TRP A 74 16.74 12.84 1.46
CA TRP A 74 16.83 13.69 2.65
C TRP A 74 18.22 14.29 2.79
N GLY A 75 19.27 13.48 2.68
CA GLY A 75 20.67 13.93 2.77
C GLY A 75 20.98 15.03 1.76
N ILE A 76 20.55 14.86 0.50
CA ILE A 76 20.76 15.89 -0.53
C ILE A 76 19.89 17.13 -0.31
N SER A 77 18.63 16.94 0.12
CA SER A 77 17.72 18.05 0.40
C SER A 77 18.23 18.93 1.55
N LEU A 78 18.79 18.31 2.59
CA LEU A 78 19.38 19.00 3.74
C LEU A 78 20.76 19.59 3.40
N ALA A 79 21.61 18.86 2.67
CA ALA A 79 22.94 19.35 2.28
C ALA A 79 22.89 20.58 1.37
N ARG A 80 21.88 20.68 0.49
CA ARG A 80 21.69 21.87 -0.36
C ARG A 80 21.06 23.04 0.38
N ALA A 81 20.38 22.77 1.49
CA ALA A 81 19.75 23.79 2.30
C ALA A 81 20.78 24.37 3.27
N HIS A 82 21.62 25.30 2.81
CA HIS A 82 22.54 26.05 3.69
C HIS A 82 21.82 26.72 4.88
N THR A 83 20.50 26.97 4.74
CA THR A 83 19.56 27.26 5.82
C THR A 83 18.30 26.41 5.62
N LEU A 84 17.64 25.96 6.70
CA LEU A 84 16.40 25.18 6.64
C LEU A 84 15.27 26.00 6.00
N THR A 85 15.23 26.02 4.67
CA THR A 85 14.18 26.71 3.93
C THR A 85 12.92 25.85 3.88
N LEU A 86 11.75 26.50 3.78
CA LEU A 86 10.47 25.83 3.54
C LEU A 86 10.52 24.88 2.32
N PHE A 87 11.34 25.20 1.32
CA PHE A 87 11.53 24.34 0.16
C PHE A 87 12.17 22.98 0.52
N SER A 88 13.11 22.93 1.47
CA SER A 88 13.83 21.70 1.86
C SER A 88 12.91 20.67 2.53
N PHE A 89 11.83 21.12 3.18
CA PHE A 89 10.84 20.22 3.78
C PHE A 89 9.90 19.58 2.75
N HIS A 90 9.67 20.23 1.59
CA HIS A 90 8.86 19.65 0.53
C HIS A 90 9.36 18.27 0.06
N PRO A 91 10.61 18.10 -0.42
CA PRO A 91 11.10 16.79 -0.85
C PRO A 91 11.17 15.80 0.31
N VAL A 92 11.44 16.23 1.55
CA VAL A 92 11.48 15.36 2.73
C VAL A 92 10.12 14.72 3.01
N PHE A 93 9.06 15.53 3.08
CA PHE A 93 7.71 15.03 3.34
C PHE A 93 7.13 14.31 2.12
N MET A 94 7.38 14.80 0.90
CA MET A 94 6.91 14.12 -0.32
C MET A 94 7.57 12.75 -0.50
N SER A 95 8.88 12.60 -0.23
CA SER A 95 9.54 11.29 -0.32
C SER A 95 9.08 10.37 0.81
N MET A 96 8.89 10.87 2.03
CA MET A 96 8.35 10.06 3.13
C MET A 96 6.95 9.52 2.82
N GLY A 97 6.09 10.36 2.24
CA GLY A 97 4.74 9.95 1.85
C GLY A 97 4.74 9.01 0.64
N CYS A 98 5.34 9.42 -0.47
CA CYS A 98 5.25 8.71 -1.75
C CYS A 98 6.20 7.51 -1.86
N VAL A 99 7.41 7.59 -1.30
CA VAL A 99 8.41 6.51 -1.43
C VAL A 99 8.29 5.51 -0.29
N LEU A 100 8.16 5.96 0.97
CA LEU A 100 8.08 5.04 2.11
C LEU A 100 6.63 4.58 2.33
N PHE A 101 5.76 5.44 2.86
CA PHE A 101 4.45 5.00 3.33
C PHE A 101 3.54 4.47 2.22
N MET A 102 3.56 5.05 1.03
CA MET A 102 2.75 4.53 -0.08
C MET A 102 3.26 3.17 -0.58
N THR A 103 4.58 2.93 -0.58
CA THR A 103 5.17 1.61 -0.89
C THR A 103 4.72 0.57 0.13
N GLU A 104 4.86 0.87 1.43
CA GLU A 104 4.42 -0.01 2.50
C GLU A 104 2.91 -0.29 2.45
N GLY A 105 2.11 0.72 2.13
CA GLY A 105 0.66 0.58 1.93
C GLY A 105 0.32 -0.40 0.81
N ILE A 106 0.99 -0.29 -0.35
CA ILE A 106 0.79 -1.18 -1.50
C ILE A 106 1.23 -2.61 -1.19
N LEU A 107 2.37 -2.75 -0.52
CA LEU A 107 2.96 -4.05 -0.20
C LEU A 107 2.33 -4.72 1.02
N ALA A 108 1.47 -4.04 1.77
CA ALA A 108 0.84 -4.59 2.98
C ALA A 108 0.22 -5.97 2.75
N TYR A 109 -0.39 -6.23 1.59
CA TYR A 109 -1.01 -7.53 1.25
C TYR A 109 -0.05 -8.59 0.69
N ARG A 110 1.23 -8.25 0.50
CA ARG A 110 2.26 -9.10 -0.11
C ARG A 110 3.39 -9.41 0.86
N ASN A 111 3.69 -8.46 1.73
CA ASN A 111 4.84 -8.50 2.61
C ASN A 111 4.40 -8.84 4.04
N HIS A 112 5.04 -9.87 4.60
CA HIS A 112 4.73 -10.41 5.91
C HIS A 112 5.34 -9.58 7.05
N ALA A 113 6.42 -8.83 6.79
CA ALA A 113 7.21 -8.17 7.82
C ALA A 113 6.40 -7.14 8.63
N CYS A 114 5.73 -6.20 7.95
CA CYS A 114 4.91 -5.20 8.63
C CYS A 114 3.69 -5.82 9.32
N PHE A 115 3.10 -6.86 8.72
CA PHE A 115 1.98 -7.56 9.35
C PHE A 115 2.42 -8.26 10.64
N GLN A 116 3.53 -9.01 10.63
CA GLN A 116 4.06 -9.68 11.82
C GLN A 116 4.45 -8.69 12.91
N PHE A 117 5.05 -7.56 12.55
CA PHE A 117 5.45 -6.54 13.50
C PHE A 117 4.25 -5.83 14.16
N LEU A 118 3.20 -5.50 13.39
CA LEU A 118 2.05 -4.73 13.87
C LEU A 118 0.90 -5.60 14.40
N SER A 119 0.80 -6.87 13.99
CA SER A 119 -0.29 -7.78 14.37
C SER A 119 -0.45 -7.96 15.90
N PRO A 120 0.62 -8.08 16.71
CA PRO A 120 0.49 -8.23 18.17
C PRO A 120 -0.17 -7.03 18.86
N ILE A 121 -0.06 -5.85 18.27
CA ILE A 121 -0.58 -4.58 18.83
C ILE A 121 -2.07 -4.41 18.48
N MET A 122 -2.57 -5.11 17.45
CA MET A 122 -3.91 -4.92 16.93
C MET A 122 -4.86 -6.02 17.44
N ARG A 123 -6.01 -5.62 17.99
CA ARG A 123 -7.08 -6.55 18.40
C ARG A 123 -8.13 -6.63 17.30
N ASN A 124 -7.98 -7.54 16.34
CA ASN A 124 -8.91 -7.76 15.22
C ASN A 124 -8.58 -9.07 14.48
N SER A 125 -9.49 -9.55 13.63
CA SER A 125 -9.20 -10.65 12.70
C SER A 125 -8.07 -10.26 11.74
N ALA A 126 -7.32 -11.25 11.25
CA ALA A 126 -6.14 -11.00 10.44
C ALA A 126 -6.42 -10.22 9.15
N ARG A 127 -7.58 -10.44 8.53
CA ARG A 127 -8.05 -9.65 7.38
C ARG A 127 -8.23 -8.18 7.73
N VAL A 128 -8.92 -7.88 8.84
CA VAL A 128 -9.18 -6.51 9.28
C VAL A 128 -7.88 -5.82 9.68
N LYS A 129 -6.95 -6.54 10.32
CA LYS A 129 -5.58 -6.06 10.60
C LYS A 129 -4.89 -5.60 9.31
N LEU A 130 -4.89 -6.44 8.28
CA LEU A 130 -4.25 -6.15 6.99
C LEU A 130 -4.87 -4.91 6.31
N GLN A 131 -6.20 -4.81 6.32
CA GLN A 131 -6.92 -3.64 5.81
C GLN A 131 -6.57 -2.36 6.56
N ASN A 132 -6.47 -2.44 7.88
CA ASN A 132 -6.10 -1.32 8.74
C ASN A 132 -4.63 -0.90 8.54
N ILE A 133 -3.71 -1.84 8.33
CA ILE A 133 -2.30 -1.53 8.01
C ILE A 133 -2.20 -0.80 6.67
N HIS A 134 -2.81 -1.36 5.61
CA HIS A 134 -2.87 -0.73 4.28
C HIS A 134 -3.45 0.69 4.36
N ARG A 135 -4.59 0.85 5.04
CA ARG A 135 -5.24 2.15 5.24
C ARG A 135 -4.37 3.10 6.05
N GLY A 136 -3.77 2.63 7.15
CA GLY A 136 -2.92 3.43 8.02
C GLY A 136 -1.74 4.03 7.28
N PHE A 137 -1.04 3.22 6.48
CA PHE A 137 0.05 3.69 5.64
C PHE A 137 -0.40 4.72 4.60
N HIS A 138 -1.52 4.51 3.91
CA HIS A 138 -2.02 5.51 2.95
C HIS A 138 -2.50 6.81 3.62
N ILE A 139 -3.03 6.77 4.84
CA ILE A 139 -3.34 7.97 5.62
C ILE A 139 -2.06 8.72 5.98
N LEU A 140 -1.03 8.02 6.47
CA LEU A 140 0.27 8.63 6.78
C LEU A 140 0.90 9.23 5.52
N ALA A 141 0.81 8.53 4.38
CA ALA A 141 1.27 9.03 3.09
C ALA A 141 0.54 10.33 2.71
N ALA A 142 -0.79 10.36 2.83
CA ALA A 142 -1.60 11.53 2.52
C ALA A 142 -1.27 12.72 3.42
N VAL A 143 -1.09 12.50 4.73
CA VAL A 143 -0.67 13.53 5.68
C VAL A 143 0.69 14.12 5.29
N CYS A 144 1.65 13.27 4.93
CA CYS A 144 2.96 13.72 4.46
C CYS A 144 2.88 14.52 3.16
N VAL A 145 2.09 14.06 2.18
CA VAL A 145 1.90 14.78 0.93
C VAL A 145 1.23 16.14 1.17
N VAL A 146 0.21 16.23 2.02
CA VAL A 146 -0.44 17.50 2.37
C VAL A 146 0.57 18.46 3.02
N MET A 147 1.37 17.99 3.97
CA MET A 147 2.44 18.81 4.57
C MET A 147 3.47 19.26 3.52
N GLY A 148 3.94 18.35 2.66
CA GLY A 148 4.87 18.66 1.58
C GLY A 148 4.31 19.70 0.61
N MET A 149 3.03 19.61 0.26
CA MET A 149 2.33 20.58 -0.58
C MET A 149 2.17 21.94 0.11
N ALA A 150 1.84 21.96 1.40
CA ALA A 150 1.79 23.18 2.19
C ALA A 150 3.14 23.92 2.19
N PHE A 151 4.25 23.20 2.43
CA PHE A 151 5.59 23.79 2.42
C PHE A 151 5.96 24.42 1.07
N ILE A 152 5.68 23.75 -0.06
CA ILE A 152 6.00 24.31 -1.39
C ILE A 152 5.09 25.49 -1.74
N PHE A 153 3.82 25.46 -1.35
CA PHE A 153 2.90 26.58 -1.56
C PHE A 153 3.30 27.79 -0.73
N SER A 154 3.57 27.62 0.56
CA SER A 154 4.06 28.71 1.42
C SER A 154 5.37 29.29 0.88
N ASN A 155 6.29 28.45 0.40
CA ASN A 155 7.52 28.90 -0.25
C ASN A 155 7.26 29.70 -1.54
N LYS A 156 6.30 29.28 -2.38
CA LYS A 156 5.94 30.01 -3.60
C LYS A 156 5.28 31.35 -3.30
N VAL A 157 4.37 31.40 -2.33
CA VAL A 157 3.70 32.63 -1.87
C VAL A 157 4.74 33.62 -1.35
N LYS A 158 5.65 33.17 -0.48
CA LYS A 158 6.75 34.00 0.06
C LYS A 158 7.66 34.57 -1.04
N LYS A 159 7.80 33.87 -2.16
CA LYS A 159 8.62 34.29 -3.30
C LYS A 159 7.83 34.99 -4.41
N HIS A 160 6.54 35.31 -4.17
CA HIS A 160 5.63 35.92 -5.15
C HIS A 160 5.59 35.16 -6.50
N ARG A 161 5.66 33.83 -6.46
CA ARG A 161 5.64 32.96 -7.65
C ARG A 161 4.26 32.34 -7.84
N THR A 162 3.89 32.08 -9.10
CA THR A 162 2.62 31.43 -9.42
C THR A 162 2.51 30.04 -8.80
N ILE A 163 1.32 29.75 -8.25
CA ILE A 163 0.97 28.45 -7.66
C ILE A 163 0.76 27.42 -8.77
N LEU A 164 0.33 27.85 -9.95
CA LEU A 164 0.00 26.99 -11.09
C LEU A 164 1.20 26.12 -11.52
N PRO A 165 0.93 24.89 -12.02
CA PRO A 165 1.96 23.98 -12.48
C PRO A 165 2.58 24.50 -13.77
N THR A 166 3.83 24.95 -13.71
CA THR A 166 4.61 25.41 -14.87
C THR A 166 5.70 24.42 -15.30
N SER A 167 5.84 23.30 -14.58
CA SER A 167 6.82 22.25 -14.88
C SER A 167 6.14 20.89 -14.93
N ILE A 168 6.77 19.93 -15.62
CA ILE A 168 6.30 18.54 -15.69
C ILE A 168 6.18 17.94 -14.28
N HIS A 169 7.18 18.15 -13.42
CA HIS A 169 7.13 17.71 -12.02
C HIS A 169 5.92 18.29 -11.27
N ALA A 170 5.64 19.60 -11.43
CA ALA A 170 4.48 20.21 -10.78
C ALA A 170 3.16 19.65 -11.34
N ALA A 171 3.04 19.49 -12.65
CA ALA A 171 1.85 18.90 -13.28
C ALA A 171 1.59 17.46 -12.80
N LEU A 172 2.63 16.62 -12.78
CA LEU A 172 2.54 15.26 -12.25
C LEU A 172 2.23 15.25 -10.75
N GLY A 173 2.83 16.13 -9.96
CA GLY A 173 2.55 16.25 -8.52
C GLY A 173 1.10 16.62 -8.22
N PHE A 174 0.51 17.54 -8.98
CA PHE A 174 -0.92 17.84 -8.89
C PHE A 174 -1.79 16.65 -9.29
N LEU A 175 -1.41 15.94 -10.36
CA LEU A 175 -2.11 14.72 -10.79
C LEU A 175 -2.06 13.64 -9.70
N VAL A 176 -0.90 13.41 -9.06
CA VAL A 176 -0.75 12.48 -7.92
C VAL A 176 -1.66 12.88 -6.77
N CYS A 177 -1.69 14.16 -6.40
CA CYS A 177 -2.58 14.63 -5.32
C CYS A 177 -4.06 14.36 -5.65
N ALA A 178 -4.50 14.67 -6.87
CA ALA A 178 -5.87 14.44 -7.31
C ALA A 178 -6.22 12.94 -7.32
N LEU A 179 -5.37 12.11 -7.92
CA LEU A 179 -5.55 10.65 -7.98
C LEU A 179 -5.52 10.02 -6.58
N MET A 180 -4.70 10.53 -5.66
CA MET A 180 -4.65 10.05 -4.27
C MET A 180 -5.95 10.34 -3.53
N VAL A 181 -6.51 11.55 -3.66
CA VAL A 181 -7.83 11.87 -3.09
C VAL A 181 -8.91 10.95 -3.64
N LEU A 182 -8.94 10.74 -4.96
CA LEU A 182 -9.88 9.82 -5.60
C LEU A 182 -9.71 8.38 -5.08
N GLN A 183 -8.47 7.91 -4.93
CA GLN A 183 -8.19 6.58 -4.40
C GLN A 183 -8.60 6.42 -2.94
N MET A 184 -8.43 7.46 -2.12
CA MET A 184 -8.87 7.44 -0.73
C MET A 184 -10.40 7.36 -0.63
N ILE A 185 -11.13 8.16 -1.41
CA ILE A 185 -12.60 8.12 -1.45
C ILE A 185 -13.07 6.73 -1.90
N ALA A 186 -12.54 6.22 -3.01
CA ALA A 186 -12.89 4.89 -3.52
C ALA A 186 -12.54 3.76 -2.54
N GLY A 187 -11.44 3.90 -1.80
CA GLY A 187 -11.05 2.96 -0.74
C GLY A 187 -12.02 2.95 0.44
N LEU A 188 -12.51 4.12 0.86
CA LEU A 188 -13.53 4.25 1.91
C LEU A 188 -14.87 3.66 1.46
N GLU A 189 -15.33 3.99 0.25
CA GLU A 189 -16.57 3.42 -0.31
C GLU A 189 -16.49 1.90 -0.42
N LYS A 190 -15.35 1.36 -0.84
CA LYS A 190 -15.09 -0.08 -0.86
C LYS A 190 -15.19 -0.70 0.54
N LEU A 191 -14.62 -0.05 1.56
CA LEU A 191 -14.69 -0.53 2.95
C LEU A 191 -16.12 -0.49 3.50
N ASP A 192 -16.87 0.57 3.23
CA ASP A 192 -18.26 0.70 3.67
C ASP A 192 -19.16 -0.33 2.97
N ALA A 193 -18.95 -0.57 1.68
CA ALA A 193 -19.62 -1.64 0.95
C ALA A 193 -19.30 -3.03 1.52
N GLN A 194 -18.05 -3.27 1.95
CA GLN A 194 -17.67 -4.53 2.61
C GLN A 194 -18.34 -4.70 3.98
N ARG A 195 -18.42 -3.62 4.77
CA ARG A 195 -19.01 -3.65 6.12
C ARG A 195 -20.53 -3.78 6.09
N SER A 196 -21.19 -3.18 5.11
CA SER A 196 -22.64 -3.26 4.92
C SER A 196 -23.09 -4.60 4.32
N GLY A 197 -22.17 -5.51 4.00
CA GLY A 197 -22.50 -6.82 3.41
C GLY A 197 -22.92 -6.75 1.94
N VAL A 198 -22.93 -5.56 1.33
CA VAL A 198 -23.28 -5.34 -0.10
C VAL A 198 -22.31 -6.06 -1.03
N ILE A 199 -21.04 -6.17 -0.62
CA ILE A 199 -20.05 -6.97 -1.32
C ILE A 199 -19.54 -8.07 -0.40
N GLY A 200 -19.76 -9.33 -0.80
CA GLY A 200 -19.35 -10.50 -0.05
C GLY A 200 -17.87 -10.46 0.31
N GLY A 201 -17.55 -10.74 1.58
CA GLY A 201 -16.18 -10.80 2.08
C GLY A 201 -15.33 -11.81 1.30
N ASN A 202 -15.93 -12.92 0.87
CA ASN A 202 -15.31 -13.86 -0.05
C ASN A 202 -15.60 -13.38 -1.47
N GLY A 203 -14.55 -13.15 -2.27
CA GLY A 203 -14.63 -12.72 -3.67
C GLY A 203 -15.29 -13.72 -4.63
N ARG A 204 -16.29 -14.48 -4.17
CA ARG A 204 -17.10 -15.44 -4.94
C ARG A 204 -18.40 -14.82 -5.44
N ASP A 205 -18.96 -13.81 -4.76
CA ASP A 205 -20.26 -13.25 -5.14
C ASP A 205 -20.08 -11.82 -5.67
N GLY A 206 -20.13 -11.65 -7.00
CA GLY A 206 -20.37 -10.43 -7.80
C GLY A 206 -19.73 -9.08 -7.41
N GLY A 207 -19.90 -8.62 -6.18
CA GLY A 207 -19.41 -7.36 -5.63
C GLY A 207 -17.89 -7.23 -5.53
N GLY A 208 -17.16 -8.35 -5.49
CA GLY A 208 -15.71 -8.37 -5.58
C GLY A 208 -15.17 -7.80 -6.89
N VAL A 209 -15.97 -7.79 -7.97
CA VAL A 209 -15.61 -7.27 -9.30
C VAL A 209 -15.63 -5.73 -9.33
N LEU A 210 -16.61 -5.12 -8.65
CA LEU A 210 -16.89 -3.68 -8.77
C LEU A 210 -15.72 -2.80 -8.35
N TYR A 211 -14.92 -3.24 -7.37
CA TYR A 211 -13.76 -2.50 -6.85
C TYR A 211 -12.41 -3.16 -7.19
N ARG A 212 -12.33 -4.07 -8.17
CA ARG A 212 -11.03 -4.64 -8.61
C ARG A 212 -10.13 -3.56 -9.20
N TRP A 213 -10.72 -2.56 -9.84
CA TRP A 213 -10.00 -1.43 -10.42
C TRP A 213 -9.27 -0.61 -9.36
N HIS A 214 -9.73 -0.56 -8.10
CA HIS A 214 -9.08 0.18 -7.03
C HIS A 214 -7.62 -0.26 -6.85
N GLY A 215 -7.37 -1.57 -6.79
CA GLY A 215 -6.01 -2.10 -6.67
C GLY A 215 -5.13 -1.79 -7.89
N LYS A 216 -5.69 -1.89 -9.11
CA LYS A 216 -4.95 -1.60 -10.36
C LYS A 216 -4.63 -0.12 -10.49
N ALA A 217 -5.62 0.74 -10.23
CA ALA A 217 -5.50 2.18 -10.31
C ALA A 217 -4.63 2.76 -9.19
N GLY A 218 -4.64 2.16 -7.99
CA GLY A 218 -3.68 2.51 -6.93
C GLY A 218 -2.23 2.23 -7.34
N LEU A 219 -1.99 1.18 -8.10
CA LEU A 219 -0.67 0.86 -8.62
C LEU A 219 -0.24 1.80 -9.77
N ILE A 220 -1.20 2.27 -10.59
CA ILE A 220 -0.94 3.34 -11.58
C ILE A 220 -0.61 4.67 -10.89
N LEU A 221 -1.35 5.02 -9.83
CA LEU A 221 -1.02 6.18 -8.99
C LEU A 221 0.42 6.09 -8.47
N TYR A 222 0.85 4.90 -8.04
CA TYR A 222 2.23 4.66 -7.63
C TYR A 222 3.24 4.93 -8.76
N ASP A 223 2.96 4.47 -9.98
CA ASP A 223 3.82 4.75 -11.14
C ASP A 223 3.98 6.25 -11.39
N VAL A 224 2.87 6.99 -11.37
CA VAL A 224 2.87 8.45 -11.56
C VAL A 224 3.61 9.15 -10.41
N ALA A 225 3.49 8.65 -9.19
CA ALA A 225 4.22 9.19 -8.04
C ALA A 225 5.73 8.96 -8.17
N MET A 226 6.18 7.77 -8.58
CA MET A 226 7.61 7.51 -8.78
C MET A 226 8.18 8.34 -9.95
N ALA A 227 7.41 8.51 -11.03
CA ALA A 227 7.76 9.45 -12.11
C ALA A 227 7.83 10.91 -11.61
N THR A 228 6.94 11.30 -10.69
CA THR A 228 6.96 12.62 -10.04
C THR A 228 8.22 12.82 -9.21
N VAL A 229 8.65 11.79 -8.45
CA VAL A 229 9.90 11.82 -7.68
C VAL A 229 11.11 11.95 -8.62
N ALA A 230 11.18 11.13 -9.68
CA ALA A 230 12.27 11.19 -10.66
C ALA A 230 12.36 12.56 -11.34
N THR A 231 11.25 13.10 -11.83
CA THR A 231 11.22 14.44 -12.44
C THR A 231 11.53 15.56 -11.44
N GLY A 232 11.17 15.38 -10.16
CA GLY A 232 11.54 16.29 -9.08
C GLY A 232 13.05 16.31 -8.81
N LEU A 233 13.69 15.15 -8.81
CA LEU A 233 15.14 15.01 -8.69
C LEU A 233 15.87 15.68 -9.85
N VAL A 234 15.46 15.39 -11.09
CA VAL A 234 16.02 16.04 -12.30
C VAL A 234 15.83 17.55 -12.25
N LYS A 235 14.66 18.02 -11.82
CA LYS A 235 14.38 19.46 -11.73
C LYS A 235 15.21 20.16 -10.65
N SER A 236 15.47 19.49 -9.53
CA SER A 236 16.20 20.06 -8.38
C SER A 236 17.72 20.01 -8.59
N LEU A 237 18.23 18.91 -9.14
CA LEU A 237 19.67 18.65 -9.25
C LEU A 237 20.25 18.96 -10.63
N GLY A 238 19.43 19.04 -11.68
CA GLY A 238 19.90 19.11 -13.06
C GLY A 238 20.39 17.76 -13.59
N PHE A 239 20.92 17.74 -14.80
CA PHE A 239 21.50 16.52 -15.38
C PHE A 239 22.94 16.34 -14.89
N GLY A 240 23.25 15.17 -14.36
CA GLY A 240 24.58 14.81 -13.86
C GLY A 240 24.60 13.39 -13.31
N LEU A 241 25.80 12.90 -12.96
CA LEU A 241 26.00 11.53 -12.48
C LEU A 241 25.17 11.21 -11.23
N ILE A 242 25.16 12.10 -10.23
CA ILE A 242 24.38 11.91 -9.00
C ILE A 242 22.89 11.82 -9.31
N THR A 243 22.35 12.74 -10.12
CA THR A 243 20.94 12.69 -10.53
C THR A 243 20.63 11.39 -11.26
N PHE A 244 21.50 10.94 -12.18
CA PHE A 244 21.33 9.69 -12.90
C PHE A 244 21.25 8.49 -11.94
N LEU A 245 22.19 8.39 -10.98
CA LEU A 245 22.20 7.30 -10.00
C LEU A 245 20.97 7.34 -9.08
N MET A 246 20.48 8.52 -8.69
CA MET A 246 19.25 8.64 -7.90
C MET A 246 18.02 8.25 -8.70
N VAL A 247 17.91 8.66 -9.96
CA VAL A 247 16.80 8.27 -10.84
C VAL A 247 16.84 6.76 -11.09
N LEU A 248 18.03 6.18 -11.30
CA LEU A 248 18.20 4.73 -11.37
C LEU A 248 17.71 4.05 -10.09
N HIS A 249 18.03 4.60 -8.91
CA HIS A 249 17.55 4.08 -7.63
C HIS A 249 16.01 4.18 -7.49
N VAL A 250 15.40 5.28 -7.93
CA VAL A 250 13.93 5.41 -8.04
C VAL A 250 13.35 4.31 -8.94
N CYS A 251 13.96 4.05 -10.10
CA CYS A 251 13.55 2.98 -11.01
C CYS A 251 13.73 1.59 -10.40
N LEU A 252 14.79 1.36 -9.61
CA LEU A 252 15.00 0.10 -8.92
C LEU A 252 13.92 -0.15 -7.85
N VAL A 253 13.63 0.83 -7.00
CA VAL A 253 12.53 0.72 -6.00
C VAL A 253 11.20 0.47 -6.70
N TRP A 254 10.88 1.25 -7.73
CA TRP A 254 9.68 1.08 -8.55
C TRP A 254 9.59 -0.34 -9.13
N PHE A 255 10.69 -0.83 -9.69
CA PHE A 255 10.75 -2.16 -10.28
C PHE A 255 10.57 -3.27 -9.24
N MET A 256 11.22 -3.16 -8.07
CA MET A 256 11.07 -4.13 -6.97
C MET A 256 9.62 -4.21 -6.46
N VAL A 257 8.91 -3.08 -6.34
CA VAL A 257 7.49 -3.08 -5.96
C VAL A 257 6.67 -3.86 -6.97
N HIS A 258 6.92 -3.67 -8.26
CA HIS A 258 6.18 -4.39 -9.31
C HIS A 258 6.49 -5.87 -9.36
N LEU A 259 7.76 -6.26 -9.10
CA LEU A 259 8.12 -7.66 -8.93
C LEU A 259 7.34 -8.30 -7.78
N GLN A 260 7.32 -7.66 -6.60
CA GLN A 260 6.58 -8.18 -5.44
C GLN A 260 5.05 -8.19 -5.63
N MET A 261 4.51 -7.26 -6.41
CA MET A 261 3.09 -7.26 -6.74
C MET A 261 2.68 -8.42 -7.67
N GLY A 262 3.65 -9.02 -8.37
CA GLY A 262 3.48 -10.26 -9.15
C GLY A 262 3.43 -11.52 -8.29
N SER A 263 3.93 -11.47 -7.06
CA SER A 263 3.97 -12.60 -6.11
C SER A 263 2.57 -13.01 -5.65
N LYS A 264 2.45 -14.16 -4.97
CA LYS A 264 1.17 -14.61 -4.39
C LYS A 264 0.75 -13.70 -3.22
N PRO A 265 -0.54 -13.41 -3.06
CA PRO A 265 -0.99 -12.54 -1.96
C PRO A 265 -0.87 -13.29 -0.65
N PHE A 266 -0.43 -12.59 0.39
CA PHE A 266 -0.43 -13.15 1.73
C PHE A 266 -1.87 -13.44 2.15
N ARG A 267 -2.10 -14.68 2.59
CA ARG A 267 -3.37 -15.12 3.16
C ARG A 267 -3.10 -15.49 4.61
N PRO A 268 -3.36 -14.58 5.57
CA PRO A 268 -3.21 -14.94 6.95
C PRO A 268 -4.23 -16.03 7.32
N THR A 269 -3.75 -17.09 7.96
CA THR A 269 -4.55 -18.08 8.68
C THR A 269 -5.28 -17.43 9.85
N GLU A 270 -6.49 -17.91 10.17
CA GLU A 270 -7.36 -17.29 11.19
C GLU A 270 -6.71 -17.19 12.57
N ASP A 271 -5.71 -18.03 12.83
CA ASP A 271 -5.07 -18.17 14.14
C ASP A 271 -3.89 -17.20 14.33
N GLY A 272 -3.54 -16.40 13.31
CA GLY A 272 -2.38 -15.49 13.36
C GLY A 272 -1.02 -16.20 13.47
N GLY A 273 -1.00 -17.54 13.49
CA GLY A 273 0.21 -18.37 13.40
C GLY A 273 0.62 -18.60 11.95
N LEU A 274 1.92 -18.73 11.73
CA LEU A 274 2.48 -19.26 10.49
C LEU A 274 1.69 -20.51 10.07
N THR A 275 1.37 -20.63 8.79
CA THR A 275 0.76 -21.85 8.27
C THR A 275 1.63 -23.06 8.63
N ASP A 276 1.04 -24.24 8.85
CA ASP A 276 1.82 -25.48 9.09
C ASP A 276 2.93 -25.66 8.05
N ARG A 277 2.69 -25.18 6.82
CA ARG A 277 3.67 -25.16 5.74
C ARG A 277 4.84 -24.20 5.98
N GLU A 278 4.59 -22.97 6.42
CA GLU A 278 5.65 -22.02 6.80
C GLU A 278 6.40 -22.50 8.07
N LEU A 279 5.71 -23.18 8.99
CA LEU A 279 6.31 -23.80 10.17
C LEU A 279 7.22 -24.99 9.80
N ILE A 280 6.82 -25.77 8.78
CA ILE A 280 7.63 -26.83 8.18
C ILE A 280 8.83 -26.25 7.42
N GLU A 281 8.66 -25.15 6.68
CA GLU A 281 9.76 -24.47 5.97
C GLU A 281 10.76 -23.85 6.96
N LEU A 282 10.31 -23.19 8.02
CA LEU A 282 11.20 -22.70 9.10
C LEU A 282 11.92 -23.83 9.83
N ARG A 283 11.25 -24.96 10.07
CA ARG A 283 11.88 -26.14 10.69
C ARG A 283 12.93 -26.78 9.76
N ARG A 284 12.75 -26.62 8.45
CA ARG A 284 13.66 -27.13 7.43
C ARG A 284 14.84 -26.19 7.21
N GLU A 285 14.67 -24.89 7.36
CA GLU A 285 15.73 -23.88 7.28
C GLU A 285 16.53 -23.74 8.59
N GLY A 286 15.92 -24.03 9.74
CA GLY A 286 16.59 -24.10 11.05
C GLY A 286 17.20 -25.46 11.39
N GLY A 287 17.07 -26.46 10.50
CA GLY A 287 17.53 -27.82 10.72
C GLY A 287 18.94 -28.07 10.20
N CYS A 288 19.94 -27.48 10.86
CA CYS A 288 21.31 -27.98 10.81
C CYS A 288 21.73 -28.46 12.21
N ASP A 289 22.00 -29.76 12.25
CA ASP A 289 22.79 -30.55 13.24
C ASP A 289 22.32 -30.77 14.68
N GLY A 290 22.21 -32.07 14.99
CA GLY A 290 22.47 -32.67 16.31
C GLY A 290 21.20 -33.05 17.09
N GLY A 291 20.92 -34.31 17.39
CA GLY A 291 21.68 -35.56 17.25
C GLY A 291 20.81 -36.71 17.74
N ASP A 292 21.27 -37.92 17.45
CA ASP A 292 20.70 -39.20 17.85
C ASP A 292 20.28 -39.26 19.33
N GLU A 293 19.01 -39.57 19.60
CA GLU A 293 18.67 -40.37 20.78
C GLU A 293 17.74 -41.52 20.38
N LYS A 294 18.35 -42.69 20.33
CA LYS A 294 17.70 -43.98 20.26
C LYS A 294 16.92 -44.23 21.55
N GLY A 295 15.62 -44.49 21.38
CA GLY A 295 14.95 -45.57 22.10
C GLY A 295 14.00 -45.15 23.21
N GLU A 296 12.71 -45.40 23.01
CA GLU A 296 11.98 -46.27 23.92
C GLU A 296 10.71 -46.82 23.26
N LYS A 297 10.54 -48.15 23.37
CA LYS A 297 9.33 -48.88 23.02
C LYS A 297 8.29 -48.66 24.12
N GLY A 298 7.12 -48.14 23.77
CA GLY A 298 6.00 -48.00 24.72
C GLY A 298 4.65 -48.30 24.07
N ARG A 299 4.00 -49.36 24.55
CA ARG A 299 2.71 -49.90 24.09
C ARG A 299 1.54 -48.92 24.18
N GLY A 300 0.74 -48.88 23.12
CA GLY A 300 -0.71 -49.13 23.10
C GLY A 300 -1.64 -48.26 23.97
N SER A 301 -2.62 -47.63 23.32
CA SER A 301 -4.02 -47.82 23.69
C SER A 301 -4.95 -47.28 22.61
N LYS A 302 -5.89 -48.12 22.16
CA LYS A 302 -7.03 -47.74 21.34
C LYS A 302 -8.02 -46.98 22.24
N GLY A 303 -8.34 -45.74 21.89
CA GLY A 303 -9.42 -44.97 22.51
C GLY A 303 -10.40 -44.53 21.45
N ASN A 304 -11.55 -45.21 21.38
CA ASN A 304 -12.70 -44.83 20.56
C ASN A 304 -13.21 -43.45 20.98
N PHE A 305 -13.28 -42.51 20.03
CA PHE A 305 -14.01 -41.26 20.21
C PHE A 305 -15.43 -41.41 19.65
N VAL A 306 -16.41 -41.45 20.56
CA VAL A 306 -17.85 -41.41 20.27
C VAL A 306 -18.28 -39.94 20.28
N PRO A 307 -19.04 -39.44 19.28
CA PRO A 307 -19.55 -38.09 19.29
C PRO A 307 -20.75 -37.98 20.23
N ARG A 308 -20.70 -37.00 21.15
CA ARG A 308 -21.81 -36.63 22.03
C ARG A 308 -22.80 -35.74 21.27
N LYS A 309 -24.00 -36.27 21.00
CA LYS A 309 -25.23 -35.50 20.77
C LYS A 309 -25.74 -35.01 22.12
N ASP A 310 -26.05 -33.73 22.24
CA ASP A 310 -27.02 -33.15 23.17
C ASP A 310 -27.41 -31.80 22.51
N SER A 311 -28.50 -31.67 21.74
CA SER A 311 -29.88 -31.36 22.15
C SER A 311 -29.99 -30.36 23.30
N GLY A 312 -30.32 -29.11 22.95
CA GLY A 312 -30.60 -28.02 23.88
C GLY A 312 -31.43 -26.95 23.18
N ASP A 313 -32.70 -27.29 23.01
CA ASP A 313 -33.81 -26.46 22.60
C ASP A 313 -34.02 -25.32 23.61
N PHE A 314 -34.16 -24.08 23.16
CA PHE A 314 -34.70 -22.98 23.98
C PHE A 314 -35.47 -22.02 23.08
N THR A 315 -36.77 -22.28 23.00
CA THR A 315 -37.82 -21.40 22.47
C THR A 315 -38.21 -20.33 23.51
N ASP A 316 -38.10 -19.07 23.08
CA ASP A 316 -39.03 -17.93 23.29
C ASP A 316 -39.40 -17.45 24.73
N PRO A 317 -40.21 -16.39 24.90
CA PRO A 317 -39.94 -14.98 24.58
C PRO A 317 -40.29 -14.00 25.74
N ILE A 318 -39.70 -12.79 25.78
CA ILE A 318 -40.32 -11.49 26.14
C ILE A 318 -39.53 -10.38 25.42
#